data_AF-A0A5M6AD18-F1
#
_entry.id   AF-A0A5M6AD18-F1
#
_cell.length_a   1.000
_cell.length_b   1.000
_cell.length_c   1.000
_cell.angle_alpha   90.00
_cell.angle_beta   90.00
_cell.angle_gamma   90.00
#
_symmetry.space_group_name_H-M   'P 1'
#
loop_
_entity.id
_entity.type
_entity.pdbx_description
1 polymer ?
#
loop_
_entity_poly.entity_id
_entity_poly.type
_entity_poly.pdbx_seq_one_letter_code
_entity_poly.pdbx_strand_id
1 'polypeptide(L)' 'MTKVIHVHLIYEKKNLYFGSISAIFDTLTESEVGITKSSLLHAGLTDGTVKYTKRAMIIQSHLIKTTRKV' A
#
# COMPACT_ATOMS: atom_id res chain seq x y z
N MET A 1 -14.77 5.34 -7.11
CA MET A 1 -13.70 5.71 -6.16
C MET A 1 -12.49 4.83 -6.49
N THR A 2 -11.34 5.40 -6.86
CA THR A 2 -10.17 4.58 -7.24
C THR A 2 -9.41 4.22 -5.97
N LYS A 3 -9.39 2.94 -5.59
CA LYS A 3 -8.59 2.45 -4.46
C LYS A 3 -7.10 2.63 -4.74
N VAL A 4 -6.35 3.04 -3.74
CA VAL A 4 -4.90 3.18 -3.76
C VAL A 4 -4.32 2.55 -2.51
N ILE A 5 -3.21 1.85 -2.65
CA ILE A 5 -2.41 1.36 -1.53
C ILE A 5 -1.11 2.13 -1.52
N HIS A 6 -0.93 2.93 -0.48
CA HIS A 6 0.31 3.67 -0.24
C HIS A 6 1.27 2.79 0.54
N VAL A 7 2.47 2.56 -0.01
CA VAL A 7 3.57 1.88 0.65
C VAL A 7 4.71 2.89 0.81
N HIS A 8 5.01 3.23 2.06
CA HIS A 8 6.18 4.03 2.41
C HIS A 8 7.29 3.11 2.89
N LEU A 9 8.36 2.95 2.09
CA LEU A 9 9.56 2.21 2.48
C LEU A 9 10.40 3.07 3.42
N ILE A 10 10.46 2.67 4.69
CA ILE A 10 11.07 3.45 5.79
C ILE A 10 12.58 3.62 5.58
N TYR A 11 13.26 2.55 5.13
CA TYR A 11 14.71 2.52 4.95
C TYR A 11 15.18 3.34 3.74
N GLU A 12 14.37 3.38 2.68
CA GLU A 12 14.64 4.16 1.47
C GLU A 12 14.04 5.57 1.49
N LYS A 13 13.19 5.86 2.49
CA LYS A 13 12.36 7.09 2.56
C LYS A 13 11.58 7.33 1.26
N LYS A 14 11.06 6.25 0.66
CA LYS A 14 10.42 6.25 -0.66
C LYS A 14 8.93 5.95 -0.56
N ASN A 15 8.12 6.68 -1.32
CA ASN A 15 6.68 6.46 -1.43
C ASN A 15 6.35 5.78 -2.74
N LEU A 16 5.56 4.71 -2.67
CA LEU A 16 5.03 3.97 -3.82
C LEU A 16 3.52 3.84 -3.67
N TYR A 17 2.81 3.86 -4.79
CA TYR A 17 1.35 3.83 -4.84
C TYR A 17 0.90 2.72 -5.78
N PHE A 18 0.09 1.81 -5.27
CA PHE A 18 -0.35 0.62 -5.99
C PHE A 18 -1.87 0.56 -6.12
N GLY A 19 -2.37 -0.05 -7.19
CA GLY A 19 -3.82 -0.27 -7.38
C GLY A 19 -4.39 -1.41 -6.54
N SER A 20 -3.56 -2.32 -6.05
CA SER A 20 -3.97 -3.50 -5.28
C SER A 20 -2.84 -4.05 -4.41
N ILE A 21 -3.16 -4.97 -3.48
CA ILE A 21 -2.16 -5.63 -2.63
C ILE A 21 -1.25 -6.50 -3.50
N SER A 22 -1.82 -7.20 -4.49
CA SER A 22 -1.05 -8.03 -5.42
C SER A 22 0.00 -7.22 -6.18
N ALA A 23 -0.35 -6.01 -6.64
CA ALA A 23 0.55 -5.15 -7.41
C ALA A 23 1.81 -4.72 -6.60
N ILE A 24 1.72 -4.70 -5.27
CA ILE A 24 2.90 -4.50 -4.41
C ILE A 24 3.92 -5.60 -4.69
N PHE A 25 3.47 -6.85 -4.68
CA PHE A 25 4.35 -8.03 -4.81
C PHE A 25 4.74 -8.36 -6.25
N ASP A 26 4.13 -7.72 -7.24
CA ASP A 26 4.60 -7.73 -8.63
C ASP A 26 5.79 -6.77 -8.83
N THR A 27 6.00 -5.82 -7.91
CA THR A 27 7.05 -4.78 -7.99
C THR A 27 8.11 -4.87 -6.89
N LEU A 28 7.73 -5.31 -5.69
CA LEU A 28 8.56 -5.41 -4.50
C LEU A 28 8.51 -6.84 -3.95
N THR A 29 9.60 -7.28 -3.37
CA THR A 29 9.67 -8.57 -2.67
C THR A 29 9.09 -8.48 -1.25
N GLU A 30 8.68 -9.62 -0.70
CA GLU A 30 8.24 -9.71 0.71
C GLU A 30 9.31 -9.23 1.69
N SER A 31 10.59 -9.41 1.33
CA SER A 31 11.73 -8.93 2.10
C SER A 31 11.83 -7.41 2.09
N GLU A 32 11.62 -6.74 0.95
CA GLU A 32 11.64 -5.27 0.86
C GLU A 32 10.51 -4.63 1.66
N VAL A 33 9.32 -5.22 1.61
CA VAL A 33 8.13 -4.74 2.33
C VAL A 33 8.16 -5.16 3.81
N GLY A 34 8.81 -6.27 4.15
CA GLY A 34 8.90 -6.82 5.50
C GLY A 34 7.64 -7.56 5.97
N ILE A 35 6.83 -8.09 5.03
CA ILE A 35 5.64 -8.90 5.29
C ILE A 35 5.33 -9.80 4.09
N THR A 36 4.76 -10.97 4.33
CA THR A 36 4.34 -11.87 3.25
C THR A 36 3.03 -11.41 2.60
N LYS A 37 2.81 -11.79 1.33
CA LYS A 37 1.58 -11.48 0.60
C LYS A 37 0.34 -12.03 1.30
N SER A 38 0.42 -13.27 1.76
CA SER A 38 -0.68 -13.92 2.49
C SER A 38 -1.00 -13.17 3.78
N SER A 39 0.01 -12.87 4.61
CA SER A 39 -0.18 -12.13 5.85
C SER A 39 -0.77 -10.74 5.62
N LEU A 40 -0.38 -10.05 4.54
CA LEU A 40 -0.94 -8.73 4.21
C LEU A 40 -2.40 -8.81 3.71
N LEU A 41 -2.76 -9.85 2.96
CA LEU A 41 -4.14 -10.10 2.55
C LEU A 41 -5.05 -10.39 3.75
N HIS A 42 -4.55 -11.11 4.74
CA HIS A 42 -5.27 -11.43 5.98
C HIS A 42 -5.16 -10.33 7.05
N ALA A 43 -4.39 -9.26 6.81
CA ALA A 43 -4.22 -8.18 7.78
C ALA A 43 -5.47 -7.29 7.94
N GLY A 44 -6.51 -7.50 7.13
CA GLY A 44 -7.76 -6.74 7.22
C GLY A 44 -7.58 -5.26 6.89
N LEU A 45 -6.76 -4.94 5.87
CA LEU A 45 -6.58 -3.56 5.42
C LEU A 45 -7.90 -2.99 4.91
N THR A 46 -8.54 -2.17 5.74
CA THR A 46 -9.71 -1.35 5.38
C THR A 46 -9.29 0.12 5.26
N ASP A 47 -10.20 0.96 4.77
CA ASP A 47 -9.93 2.38 4.59
C ASP A 47 -9.40 3.06 5.85
N GLY A 48 -8.27 3.74 5.71
CA GLY A 48 -7.61 4.47 6.79
C GLY A 48 -6.82 3.60 7.77
N THR A 49 -6.86 2.26 7.64
CA THR A 49 -6.02 1.38 8.46
C THR A 49 -4.59 1.35 7.95
N VAL A 50 -3.66 1.28 8.89
CA VAL A 50 -2.24 1.25 8.62
C VAL A 50 -1.65 -0.05 9.11
N LYS A 51 -0.93 -0.76 8.24
CA LYS A 51 -0.09 -1.89 8.61
C LYS A 51 1.37 -1.45 8.59
N TYR A 52 1.98 -1.44 9.76
CA TYR A 52 3.42 -1.23 9.90
C TYR A 52 4.16 -2.57 9.87
N THR A 53 5.31 -2.56 9.21
CA THR A 53 6.36 -3.57 9.32
C THR A 53 7.64 -2.87 9.77
N LYS A 54 8.72 -3.62 9.98
CA LYS A 54 10.04 -3.01 10.25
C LYS A 54 10.59 -2.23 9.05
N ARG A 55 10.02 -2.42 7.85
CA ARG A 55 10.55 -1.87 6.59
C ARG A 55 9.59 -0.94 5.86
N ALA A 56 8.28 -1.07 6.10
CA ALA A 56 7.28 -0.33 5.37
C ALA A 56 6.08 0.07 6.24
N MET A 57 5.48 1.20 5.90
CA MET A 57 4.12 1.57 6.31
C MET A 57 3.19 1.37 5.11
N ILE A 58 2.11 0.61 5.30
CA ILE A 58 1.18 0.23 4.24
C ILE A 58 -0.22 0.72 4.60
N ILE A 59 -0.83 1.54 3.75
CA ILE A 59 -2.12 2.17 3.99
C ILE A 59 -3.06 1.90 2.81
N GLN A 60 -4.26 1.43 3.09
CA GLN A 60 -5.33 1.41 2.09
C GLN A 60 -6.13 2.72 2.16
N SER A 61 -6.26 3.38 1.02
CA SER A 61 -7.03 4.62 0.88
C SER A 61 -7.59 4.74 -0.54
N HIS A 62 -8.01 5.95 -0.90
CA HIS A 62 -8.66 6.28 -2.15
C HIS A 62 -8.04 7.51 -2.80
N LEU A 63 -7.95 7.49 -4.12
CA LEU A 63 -7.51 8.62 -4.92
C LEU A 63 -8.58 9.73 -4.87
N ILE A 64 -8.21 10.85 -4.25
CA ILE A 64 -9.02 12.06 -4.23
C ILE A 64 -8.83 12.75 -5.59
N LYS A 65 -9.93 12.95 -6.32
CA LYS A 65 -9.95 13.61 -7.64
C LYS A 65 -10.86 14.83 -7.59
N THR A 66 -10.63 15.79 -8.49
CA THR A 66 -11.60 16.86 -8.73
C THR A 66 -12.90 16.28 -9.26
N THR A 67 -14.03 16.85 -8.85
CA THR A 67 -15.37 16.52 -9.39
C THR A 67 -15.72 17.38 -10.61
N ARG A 68 -14.94 18.43 -10.91
CA ARG A 68 -15.13 19.22 -12.13
C ARG A 68 -14.75 18.38 -13.35
N LYS A 69 -15.73 18.10 -14.20
CA LYS A 69 -15.48 17.68 -15.58
C LYS A 69 -14.86 18.88 -16.30
N VAL A 70 -13.66 18.69 -16.83
CA VAL A 70 -13.05 19.60 -17.80
C VAL A 70 -13.76 19.41 -19.13
#